data_AF-A0A930HY90-F1
#
_entry.id   AF-A0A930HY90-F1
#
_cell.length_a   1.000
_cell.length_b   1.000
_cell.length_c   1.000
_cell.angle_alpha   90.00
_cell.angle_beta   90.00
_cell.angle_gamma   90.00
#
_symmetry.space_group_name_H-M   'P 1'
#
loop_
_entity.id
_entity.type
_entity.pdbx_description
1 polymer ?
#
loop_
_entity_poly.entity_id
_entity_poly.type
_entity_poly.pdbx_seq_one_letter_code
_entity_poly.pdbx_strand_id
1 'polypeptide(L)'
;WEDDMEAVRKLCDQIEQSTIYKEYMASEDDSYDVDREVWRKIYRTLIQENPDLDAVLEERSLYWNDDKEVVDTFVIKTIKRFDPENKADQELLPEYRDEEDREFAVKLFRATILNADVYQRYMSEASRNWDFSRLAYMDVVIMQIAIAEMLTFPNIPVSVTINEYVDLAKLYSTPRSGGYINGMLDTIARHLVQTGKMMKAMPEPRQRRNRDDRQEERDFRREGRRPTVAETSAQRLAERQRTEEVQAENLENDDAE
;
A
#
# COMPACT_ATOMS: atom_id res chain seq x y z
N TRP A 1 -4.58 30.45 11.29
CA TRP A 1 -5.38 31.18 10.30
C TRP A 1 -5.31 32.70 10.44
N GLU A 2 -5.07 33.29 11.62
CA GLU A 2 -4.89 34.76 11.73
C GLU A 2 -3.76 35.27 10.82
N ASP A 3 -2.68 34.49 10.68
CA ASP A 3 -1.56 34.81 9.78
C ASP A 3 -1.83 34.49 8.29
N ASP A 4 -2.91 33.75 7.98
CA ASP A 4 -3.22 33.24 6.63
C ASP A 4 -4.62 33.67 6.16
N MET A 5 -5.08 34.85 6.58
CA MET A 5 -6.45 35.31 6.27
C MET A 5 -6.73 35.42 4.76
N GLU A 6 -5.71 35.67 3.94
CA GLU A 6 -5.86 35.73 2.49
C GLU A 6 -6.20 34.34 1.91
N ALA A 7 -5.54 33.28 2.37
CA ALA A 7 -5.84 31.92 1.96
C ALA A 7 -7.27 31.50 2.37
N VAL A 8 -7.69 31.86 3.58
CA VAL A 8 -9.05 31.60 4.07
C VAL A 8 -10.09 32.34 3.22
N ARG A 9 -9.88 33.63 2.94
CA ARG A 9 -10.80 34.42 2.10
C ARG A 9 -10.91 33.84 0.69
N LYS A 10 -9.78 33.49 0.08
CA LYS A 10 -9.75 32.86 -1.25
C LYS A 10 -10.55 31.56 -1.26
N LEU A 11 -10.41 30.73 -0.23
CA LEU A 11 -11.16 29.48 -0.12
C LEU A 11 -12.66 29.73 0.09
N CYS A 12 -13.04 30.70 0.92
CA CYS A 12 -14.43 31.11 1.07
C CYS A 12 -15.04 31.57 -0.25
N ASP A 13 -14.35 32.45 -0.99
CA ASP A 13 -14.80 32.93 -2.30
C ASP A 13 -14.96 31.77 -3.30
N GLN A 14 -14.05 30.81 -3.29
CA GLN A 14 -14.13 29.60 -4.12
C GLN A 14 -15.36 28.76 -3.77
N ILE A 15 -15.65 28.57 -2.48
CA ILE A 15 -16.83 27.84 -2.01
C ILE A 15 -18.11 28.55 -2.46
N GLU A 16 -18.24 29.85 -2.21
CA GLU A 16 -19.43 30.64 -2.58
C GLU A 16 -19.68 30.66 -4.10
N GLN A 17 -18.62 30.68 -4.89
CA GLN A 17 -18.72 30.67 -6.35
C GLN A 17 -18.98 29.27 -6.92
N SER A 18 -18.79 28.20 -6.13
CA SER A 18 -18.95 26.83 -6.58
C SER A 18 -20.40 26.48 -6.95
N THR A 19 -20.56 25.53 -7.88
CA THR A 19 -21.88 25.00 -8.22
C THR A 19 -22.51 24.29 -7.03
N ILE A 20 -21.71 23.57 -6.23
CA ILE A 20 -22.15 22.85 -5.03
C ILE A 20 -22.86 23.80 -4.05
N TYR A 21 -22.26 24.95 -3.77
CA TYR A 21 -22.85 25.94 -2.87
C TYR A 21 -24.10 26.60 -3.47
N LYS A 22 -24.05 26.98 -4.76
CA LYS A 22 -25.20 27.59 -5.45
C LYS A 22 -26.41 26.67 -5.51
N GLU A 23 -26.20 25.38 -5.78
CA GLU A 23 -27.25 24.36 -5.78
C GLU A 23 -27.85 24.17 -4.39
N TYR A 24 -27.01 24.13 -3.36
CA TYR A 24 -27.46 24.05 -1.97
C TYR A 24 -28.29 25.28 -1.57
N MET A 25 -27.85 26.50 -1.91
CA MET A 25 -28.59 27.73 -1.63
C MET A 25 -29.92 27.84 -2.39
N ALA A 26 -30.07 27.11 -3.50
CA ALA A 26 -31.31 27.03 -4.27
C ALA A 26 -32.22 25.87 -3.83
N SER A 27 -31.77 25.00 -2.92
CA SER A 27 -32.53 23.89 -2.37
C SER A 27 -33.67 24.41 -1.47
N GLU A 28 -34.82 23.72 -1.50
CA GLU A 28 -35.92 23.97 -0.56
C GLU A 28 -35.75 23.18 0.76
N ASP A 29 -34.82 22.21 0.79
CA ASP A 29 -34.52 21.38 1.96
C ASP A 29 -33.41 22.05 2.79
N ASP A 30 -33.75 22.42 4.03
CA ASP A 30 -32.90 23.08 5.03
C ASP A 30 -32.56 22.14 6.21
N SER A 31 -32.69 20.84 6.01
CA SER A 31 -32.37 19.86 7.05
C SER A 31 -30.87 19.77 7.31
N TYR A 32 -30.52 19.50 8.57
CA TYR A 32 -29.13 19.31 9.00
C TYR A 32 -28.39 18.22 8.21
N ASP A 33 -29.10 17.23 7.70
CA ASP A 33 -28.53 16.19 6.85
C ASP A 33 -28.03 16.74 5.51
N VAL A 34 -28.75 17.70 4.93
CA VAL A 34 -28.34 18.40 3.70
C VAL A 34 -27.16 19.31 3.97
N ASP A 35 -27.16 20.07 5.08
CA ASP A 35 -26.04 20.90 5.51
C ASP A 35 -24.74 20.07 5.67
N ARG A 36 -24.86 18.91 6.32
CA ARG A 36 -23.74 18.00 6.53
C ARG A 36 -23.22 17.42 5.22
N GLU A 37 -24.11 17.09 4.28
CA GLU A 37 -23.73 16.54 2.98
C GLU A 37 -23.09 17.59 2.07
N VAL A 38 -23.56 18.85 2.09
CA VAL A 38 -22.93 19.92 1.29
C VAL A 38 -21.50 20.17 1.75
N TRP A 39 -21.22 20.22 3.06
CA TRP A 39 -19.86 20.37 3.57
C TRP A 39 -18.95 19.20 3.22
N ARG A 40 -19.50 17.98 3.21
CA ARG A 40 -18.75 16.79 2.76
C ARG A 40 -18.36 16.89 1.29
N LYS A 41 -19.28 17.35 0.43
CA LYS A 41 -19.01 17.57 -1.00
C LYS A 41 -18.00 18.69 -1.21
N ILE A 42 -18.18 19.83 -0.53
CA ILE A 42 -17.24 20.96 -0.56
C ILE A 42 -15.83 20.48 -0.18
N TYR A 43 -15.69 19.72 0.90
CA TYR A 43 -14.38 19.22 1.31
C TYR A 43 -13.72 18.38 0.22
N ARG A 44 -14.44 17.38 -0.30
CA ARG A 44 -13.90 16.49 -1.35
C ARG A 44 -13.53 17.20 -2.64
N THR A 45 -14.29 18.23 -3.02
CA THR A 45 -14.13 18.88 -4.34
C THR A 45 -13.22 20.10 -4.29
N LEU A 46 -13.19 20.85 -3.18
CA LEU A 46 -12.54 22.15 -3.09
C LEU A 46 -11.42 22.24 -2.04
N ILE A 47 -11.38 21.32 -1.07
CA ILE A 47 -10.41 21.37 0.05
C ILE A 47 -9.36 20.26 -0.09
N GLN A 48 -9.79 19.02 -0.28
CA GLN A 48 -8.94 17.82 -0.25
C GLN A 48 -7.76 17.88 -1.23
N GLU A 49 -7.94 18.43 -2.43
CA GLU A 49 -6.88 18.56 -3.45
C GLU A 49 -6.59 20.03 -3.78
N ASN A 50 -6.60 20.90 -2.76
CA ASN A 50 -6.37 22.34 -2.96
C ASN A 50 -4.88 22.69 -2.84
N PRO A 51 -4.19 23.05 -3.94
CA PRO A 51 -2.75 23.31 -3.92
C PRO A 51 -2.38 24.57 -3.14
N ASP A 52 -3.27 25.56 -3.07
CA ASP A 52 -3.03 26.77 -2.28
C ASP A 52 -3.05 26.45 -0.78
N LEU A 53 -4.00 25.59 -0.37
CA LEU A 53 -4.10 25.14 1.02
C LEU A 53 -2.93 24.22 1.39
N ASP A 54 -2.53 23.33 0.49
CA ASP A 54 -1.38 22.46 0.70
C ASP A 54 -0.10 23.26 0.92
N ALA A 55 0.15 24.28 0.10
CA ALA A 55 1.33 25.14 0.26
C ALA A 55 1.36 25.81 1.65
N VAL A 56 0.23 26.34 2.12
CA VAL A 56 0.13 26.97 3.46
C VAL A 56 0.36 25.96 4.58
N LEU A 57 -0.13 24.73 4.43
CA LEU A 57 0.03 23.68 5.44
C LEU A 57 1.44 23.06 5.44
N GLU A 58 2.06 22.92 4.26
CA GLU A 58 3.46 22.49 4.10
C GLU A 58 4.44 23.50 4.72
N GLU A 59 4.17 24.80 4.62
CA GLU A 59 4.97 25.85 5.27
C GLU A 59 4.95 25.72 6.80
N ARG A 60 3.86 25.19 7.37
CA ARG A 60 3.70 24.98 8.81
C ARG A 60 4.24 23.62 9.27
N SER A 61 4.17 22.60 8.42
CA SER A 61 4.67 21.26 8.70
C SER A 61 5.27 20.61 7.44
N LEU A 62 6.56 20.34 7.48
CA LEU A 62 7.26 19.59 6.41
C LEU A 62 6.70 18.18 6.20
N TYR A 63 5.99 17.64 7.19
CA TYR A 63 5.39 16.30 7.15
C TYR A 63 3.92 16.33 6.68
N TRP A 64 3.39 17.50 6.27
CA TRP A 64 1.99 17.61 5.80
C TRP A 64 1.68 16.60 4.70
N ASN A 65 2.62 16.38 3.77
CA ASN A 65 2.46 15.42 2.68
C ASN A 65 2.28 13.97 3.15
N ASP A 66 2.87 13.59 4.28
CA ASP A 66 2.73 12.25 4.83
C ASP A 66 1.37 12.09 5.56
N ASP A 67 0.91 13.15 6.23
CA ASP A 67 -0.29 13.13 7.06
C ASP A 67 -1.59 13.43 6.26
N LYS A 68 -1.48 14.08 5.10
CA LYS A 68 -2.60 14.62 4.33
C LYS A 68 -3.70 13.58 4.07
N GLU A 69 -3.34 12.41 3.53
CA GLU A 69 -4.33 11.38 3.19
C GLU A 69 -5.11 10.88 4.43
N VAL A 70 -4.42 10.80 5.57
CA VAL A 70 -5.01 10.39 6.85
C VAL A 70 -5.94 11.49 7.36
N VAL A 71 -5.48 12.74 7.36
CA VAL A 71 -6.26 13.91 7.79
C VAL A 71 -7.53 14.05 6.94
N ASP A 72 -7.43 13.93 5.62
CA ASP A 72 -8.58 13.98 4.72
C ASP A 72 -9.63 12.91 5.06
N THR A 73 -9.16 11.69 5.31
CA THR A 73 -10.02 10.59 5.73
C THR A 73 -10.69 10.88 7.08
N PHE A 74 -9.95 11.49 8.02
CA PHE A 74 -10.47 11.85 9.34
C PHE A 74 -11.51 12.97 9.26
N VAL A 75 -11.26 14.03 8.50
CA VAL A 75 -12.21 15.14 8.35
C VAL A 75 -13.51 14.65 7.73
N ILE A 76 -13.45 13.88 6.65
CA ILE A 76 -14.65 13.36 5.98
C ILE A 76 -15.47 12.44 6.89
N LYS A 77 -14.81 11.54 7.62
CA LYS A 77 -15.48 10.65 8.56
C LYS A 77 -16.06 11.40 9.77
N THR A 78 -15.38 12.45 10.23
CA THR A 78 -15.84 13.33 11.31
C THR A 78 -17.11 14.06 10.89
N ILE A 79 -17.10 14.74 9.73
CA ILE A 79 -18.29 15.40 9.17
C ILE A 79 -19.44 14.40 9.04
N LYS A 80 -19.18 13.15 8.62
CA LYS A 80 -20.23 12.12 8.52
C LYS A 80 -20.86 11.73 9.86
N ARG A 81 -20.14 11.89 10.97
CA ARG A 81 -20.60 11.55 12.33
C ARG A 81 -21.25 12.71 13.07
N PHE A 82 -21.28 13.91 12.49
CA PHE A 82 -21.90 15.06 13.12
C PHE A 82 -23.36 14.78 13.52
N ASP A 83 -23.67 15.19 14.75
CA ASP A 83 -24.96 15.02 15.40
C ASP A 83 -25.58 16.41 15.64
N PRO A 84 -26.82 16.66 15.15
CA PRO A 84 -27.48 17.93 15.35
C PRO A 84 -27.64 18.33 16.83
N GLU A 85 -27.70 17.36 17.76
CA GLU A 85 -27.82 17.64 19.20
C GLU A 85 -26.57 18.34 19.76
N ASN A 86 -25.39 18.01 19.22
CA ASN A 86 -24.10 18.53 19.68
C ASN A 86 -23.79 19.95 19.15
N LYS A 87 -24.54 20.46 18.17
CA LYS A 87 -24.37 21.82 17.60
C LYS A 87 -22.91 22.14 17.25
N ALA A 88 -22.28 23.09 17.95
CA ALA A 88 -20.90 23.50 17.74
C ALA A 88 -19.88 22.58 18.45
N ASP A 89 -20.32 21.81 19.44
CA ASP A 89 -19.50 20.93 20.27
C ASP A 89 -19.37 19.54 19.61
N GLN A 90 -19.13 19.49 18.30
CA GLN A 90 -18.93 18.24 17.58
C GLN A 90 -17.60 17.61 17.97
N GLU A 91 -17.64 16.35 18.40
CA GLU A 91 -16.43 15.60 18.71
C GLU A 91 -15.70 15.20 17.42
N LEU A 92 -14.39 15.43 17.39
CA LEU A 92 -13.55 14.92 16.32
C LEU A 92 -13.41 13.40 16.44
N LEU A 93 -13.05 12.74 15.33
CA LEU A 93 -12.67 11.34 15.43
C LEU A 93 -11.53 11.14 16.45
N PRO A 94 -11.63 10.09 17.29
CA PRO A 94 -10.54 9.75 18.20
C PRO A 94 -9.29 9.39 17.40
N GLU A 95 -8.12 9.69 17.97
CA GLU A 95 -6.80 9.38 17.41
C GLU A 95 -6.64 7.88 17.12
N TYR A 96 -7.19 7.04 18.00
CA TYR A 96 -7.16 5.59 17.89
C TYR A 96 -8.53 5.04 17.52
N ARG A 97 -8.54 3.94 16.76
CA ARG A 97 -9.81 3.27 16.40
C ARG A 97 -10.52 2.69 17.63
N ASP A 98 -9.74 2.10 18.53
CA ASP A 98 -10.18 1.40 19.73
C ASP A 98 -9.01 1.32 20.74
N GLU A 99 -9.26 0.79 21.93
CA GLU A 99 -8.21 0.68 22.95
C GLU A 99 -7.13 -0.35 22.57
N GLU A 100 -7.46 -1.38 21.78
CA GLU A 100 -6.48 -2.37 21.31
C GLU A 100 -5.45 -1.73 20.37
N ASP A 101 -5.91 -0.86 19.46
CA ASP A 101 -5.07 -0.07 18.56
C ASP A 101 -4.13 0.87 19.33
N ARG A 102 -4.66 1.54 20.37
CA ARG A 102 -3.87 2.39 21.27
C ARG A 102 -2.82 1.58 22.05
N GLU A 103 -3.23 0.46 22.63
CA GLU A 103 -2.34 -0.42 23.36
C GLU A 103 -1.24 -0.97 22.44
N PHE A 104 -1.58 -1.33 21.20
CA PHE A 104 -0.62 -1.77 20.19
C PHE A 104 0.43 -0.70 19.91
N ALA A 105 0.01 0.52 19.57
CA ALA A 105 0.91 1.64 19.26
C ALA A 105 1.85 1.96 20.42
N VAL A 106 1.30 2.13 21.64
CA VAL A 106 2.08 2.44 22.84
C VAL A 106 3.05 1.32 23.17
N LYS A 107 2.62 0.06 23.07
CA LYS A 107 3.45 -1.10 23.39
C LYS A 107 4.58 -1.26 22.38
N LEU A 108 4.31 -1.10 21.08
CA LEU A 108 5.33 -1.19 20.03
C LEU A 108 6.37 -0.08 20.20
N PHE A 109 5.92 1.16 20.41
CA PHE A 109 6.81 2.30 20.63
C PHE A 109 7.72 2.08 21.84
N ARG A 110 7.15 1.71 22.99
CA ARG A 110 7.90 1.43 24.22
C ARG A 110 8.86 0.25 24.06
N ALA A 111 8.40 -0.85 23.46
CA ALA A 111 9.24 -2.03 23.24
C ALA A 111 10.44 -1.69 22.36
N THR A 112 10.24 -0.89 21.31
CA THR A 112 11.29 -0.41 20.41
C THR A 112 12.36 0.38 21.16
N ILE A 113 11.97 1.43 21.89
CA ILE A 113 12.95 2.32 22.53
C ILE A 113 13.67 1.65 23.70
N LEU A 114 12.97 0.86 24.52
CA LEU A 114 13.55 0.27 25.74
C LEU A 114 14.55 -0.86 25.43
N ASN A 115 14.41 -1.49 24.26
CA ASN A 115 15.24 -2.63 23.86
C ASN A 115 16.12 -2.32 22.64
N ALA A 116 16.25 -1.04 22.24
CA ALA A 116 16.98 -0.63 21.04
C ALA A 116 18.40 -1.22 20.98
N ASP A 117 19.15 -1.18 22.10
CA ASP A 117 20.49 -1.76 22.22
C ASP A 117 20.50 -3.28 22.03
N VAL A 118 19.48 -3.96 22.55
CA VAL A 118 19.33 -5.42 22.42
C VAL A 118 19.04 -5.79 20.97
N TYR A 119 18.16 -5.06 20.30
CA TYR A 119 17.84 -5.27 18.89
C TYR A 119 19.06 -5.00 18.00
N GLN A 120 19.85 -3.97 18.31
CA GLN A 120 21.10 -3.70 17.60
C GLN A 120 22.13 -4.84 17.79
N ARG A 121 22.18 -5.48 18.97
CA ARG A 121 22.99 -6.69 19.18
C ARG A 121 22.47 -7.87 18.35
N TYR A 122 21.16 -8.10 18.30
CA TYR A 122 20.59 -9.17 17.47
C TYR A 122 20.88 -8.98 15.99
N MET A 123 20.80 -7.74 15.50
CA MET A 123 21.23 -7.40 14.15
C MET A 123 22.69 -7.76 13.94
N SER A 124 23.57 -7.37 14.87
CA SER A 124 25.01 -7.65 14.77
C SER A 124 25.34 -9.15 14.80
N GLU A 125 24.70 -9.91 15.70
CA GLU A 125 24.89 -11.36 15.86
C GLU A 125 24.46 -12.16 14.62
N ALA A 126 23.33 -11.79 14.02
CA ALA A 126 22.79 -12.45 12.83
C ALA A 126 23.66 -12.23 11.57
N SER A 127 24.64 -11.33 11.64
CA SER A 127 25.14 -10.61 10.49
C SER A 127 26.67 -10.55 10.49
N ARG A 128 27.32 -11.73 10.49
CA ARG A 128 28.80 -11.86 10.57
C ARG A 128 29.59 -11.15 9.47
N ASN A 129 28.97 -10.84 8.33
CA ASN A 129 29.65 -10.26 7.15
C ASN A 129 29.18 -8.86 6.78
N TRP A 130 28.32 -8.22 7.59
CA TRP A 130 27.72 -6.95 7.21
C TRP A 130 28.33 -5.77 7.97
N ASP A 131 28.65 -4.74 7.20
CA ASP A 131 29.17 -3.49 7.71
C ASP A 131 28.01 -2.56 8.08
N PHE A 132 27.64 -2.56 9.36
CA PHE A 132 26.58 -1.71 9.91
C PHE A 132 26.90 -0.22 9.82
N SER A 133 28.17 0.19 9.63
CA SER A 133 28.54 1.60 9.46
C SER A 133 28.12 2.16 8.10
N ARG A 134 27.70 1.29 7.16
CA ARG A 134 27.23 1.67 5.83
C ARG A 134 25.71 1.77 5.72
N LEU A 135 25.00 1.54 6.82
CA LEU A 135 23.54 1.63 6.85
C LEU A 135 23.07 3.07 6.97
N ALA A 136 22.00 3.38 6.26
CA ALA A 136 21.23 4.56 6.57
C ALA A 136 20.69 4.42 8.00
N TYR A 137 20.74 5.51 8.77
CA TYR A 137 20.21 5.52 10.13
C TYR A 137 18.73 5.10 10.16
N MET A 138 17.95 5.53 9.16
CA MET A 138 16.55 5.12 9.00
C MET A 138 16.37 3.61 8.85
N ASP A 139 17.28 2.91 8.15
CA ASP A 139 17.19 1.45 8.03
C ASP A 139 17.35 0.77 9.39
N VAL A 140 18.26 1.29 10.23
CA VAL A 140 18.48 0.77 11.59
C VAL A 140 17.22 0.94 12.42
N VAL A 141 16.61 2.13 12.40
CA VAL A 141 15.37 2.42 13.13
C VAL A 141 14.23 1.51 12.67
N ILE A 142 14.02 1.39 11.36
CA ILE A 142 12.97 0.53 10.77
C ILE A 142 13.16 -0.93 11.20
N MET A 143 14.39 -1.45 11.15
CA MET A 143 14.66 -2.82 11.58
C MET A 143 14.48 -3.02 13.08
N GLN A 144 14.82 -2.04 13.92
CA GLN A 144 14.57 -2.12 15.35
C GLN A 144 13.08 -2.23 15.66
N ILE A 145 12.24 -1.44 14.99
CA ILE A 145 10.79 -1.51 15.15
C ILE A 145 10.26 -2.87 14.68
N ALA A 146 10.73 -3.36 13.53
CA ALA A 146 10.35 -4.67 13.00
C ALA A 146 10.70 -5.81 13.98
N ILE A 147 11.91 -5.80 14.56
CA ILE A 147 12.34 -6.80 15.55
C ILE A 147 11.49 -6.68 16.82
N ALA A 148 11.20 -5.45 17.27
CA ALA A 148 10.31 -5.21 18.41
C ALA A 148 8.93 -5.82 18.16
N GLU A 149 8.36 -5.63 16.98
CA GLU A 149 7.06 -6.18 16.63
C GLU A 149 7.06 -7.71 16.61
N MET A 150 8.07 -8.31 15.96
CA MET A 150 8.24 -9.77 15.87
C MET A 150 8.28 -10.43 17.24
N LEU A 151 8.98 -9.82 18.20
CA LEU A 151 9.18 -10.37 19.54
C LEU A 151 8.01 -10.07 20.50
N THR A 152 7.34 -8.93 20.33
CA THR A 152 6.36 -8.42 21.31
C THR A 152 4.93 -8.87 21.02
N PHE A 153 4.58 -9.09 19.75
CA PHE A 153 3.20 -9.36 19.33
C PHE A 153 3.05 -10.78 18.76
N PRO A 154 2.70 -11.79 19.57
CA PRO A 154 2.67 -13.19 19.13
C PRO A 154 1.68 -13.46 17.98
N ASN A 155 0.61 -12.66 17.90
CA ASN A 155 -0.47 -12.84 16.93
C ASN A 155 -0.13 -12.33 15.51
N ILE A 156 0.97 -11.59 15.34
CA ILE A 156 1.37 -11.04 14.04
C ILE A 156 2.41 -11.98 13.39
N PRO A 157 2.10 -12.56 12.21
CA PRO A 157 3.05 -13.42 11.51
C PRO A 157 4.31 -12.66 11.09
N VAL A 158 5.48 -13.29 11.24
CA VAL A 158 6.77 -12.64 10.94
C VAL A 158 6.86 -12.17 9.48
N SER A 159 6.30 -12.93 8.54
CA SER A 159 6.30 -12.55 7.13
C SER A 159 5.47 -11.29 6.84
N VAL A 160 4.41 -11.06 7.61
CA VAL A 160 3.58 -9.84 7.49
C VAL A 160 4.40 -8.66 7.98
N THR A 161 4.95 -8.74 9.19
CA THR A 161 5.88 -7.74 9.74
C THR A 161 6.96 -7.39 8.72
N ILE A 162 7.71 -8.37 8.18
CA ILE A 162 8.79 -8.09 7.22
C ILE A 162 8.27 -7.31 6.01
N ASN A 163 7.12 -7.67 5.43
CA ASN A 163 6.58 -6.97 4.27
C ASN A 163 6.23 -5.51 4.59
N GLU A 164 5.53 -5.26 5.70
CA GLU A 164 5.12 -3.90 6.10
C GLU A 164 6.34 -2.97 6.31
N TYR A 165 7.36 -3.44 7.03
CA TYR A 165 8.57 -2.63 7.26
C TYR A 165 9.46 -2.49 6.00
N VAL A 166 9.36 -3.41 5.04
CA VAL A 166 10.00 -3.26 3.73
C VAL A 166 9.33 -2.16 2.91
N ASP A 167 8.00 -2.05 2.99
CA ASP A 167 7.27 -0.98 2.32
C ASP A 167 7.52 0.37 2.99
N LEU A 168 7.58 0.41 4.34
CA LEU A 168 8.00 1.59 5.10
C LEU A 168 9.40 2.07 4.69
N ALA A 169 10.33 1.14 4.45
CA ALA A 169 11.69 1.47 4.03
C ALA A 169 11.78 2.05 2.62
N LYS A 170 10.88 1.66 1.72
CA LYS A 170 10.82 2.25 0.37
C LYS A 170 10.34 3.70 0.43
N LEU A 171 9.50 4.03 1.42
CA LEU A 171 8.94 5.37 1.59
C LEU A 171 9.92 6.30 2.32
N TYR A 172 10.54 5.84 3.41
CA TYR A 172 11.29 6.72 4.33
C TYR A 172 12.81 6.59 4.29
N SER A 173 13.38 5.66 3.52
CA SER A 173 14.82 5.44 3.47
C SER A 173 15.37 5.54 2.04
N THR A 174 16.38 4.75 1.68
CA THR A 174 17.01 4.83 0.36
C THR A 174 16.27 3.95 -0.66
N PRO A 175 16.36 4.24 -1.97
CA PRO A 175 15.77 3.40 -3.02
C PRO A 175 16.22 1.93 -3.01
N ARG A 176 17.35 1.63 -2.35
CA ARG A 176 17.90 0.26 -2.22
C ARG A 176 17.51 -0.42 -0.90
N SER A 177 16.95 0.32 0.06
CA SER A 177 16.69 -0.15 1.42
C SER A 177 15.66 -1.28 1.47
N GLY A 178 14.60 -1.24 0.66
CA GLY A 178 13.56 -2.27 0.70
C GLY A 178 14.08 -3.70 0.45
N GLY A 179 14.90 -3.89 -0.59
CA GLY A 179 15.50 -5.20 -0.87
C GLY A 179 16.52 -5.64 0.19
N TYR A 180 17.23 -4.67 0.75
CA TYR A 180 18.25 -4.88 1.78
C TYR A 180 17.64 -5.31 3.12
N ILE A 181 16.67 -4.53 3.62
CA ILE A 181 15.95 -4.79 4.88
C ILE A 181 15.22 -6.13 4.81
N ASN A 182 14.59 -6.47 3.68
CA ASN A 182 13.94 -7.76 3.51
C ASN A 182 14.89 -8.94 3.78
N GLY A 183 16.09 -8.90 3.19
CA GLY A 183 17.10 -9.94 3.38
C GLY A 183 17.66 -9.97 4.80
N MET A 184 17.87 -8.81 5.42
CA MET A 184 18.41 -8.75 6.78
C MET A 184 17.38 -9.20 7.81
N LEU A 185 16.13 -8.75 7.72
CA LEU A 185 15.07 -9.15 8.64
C LEU A 185 14.75 -10.65 8.54
N ASP A 186 14.78 -11.27 7.34
CA ASP A 186 14.64 -12.73 7.22
C ASP A 186 15.79 -13.47 7.91
N THR A 187 17.02 -12.97 7.75
CA THR A 187 18.22 -13.54 8.41
C THR A 187 18.13 -13.42 9.93
N ILE A 188 17.76 -12.25 10.44
CA ILE A 188 17.59 -11.97 11.86
C ILE A 188 16.46 -12.82 12.44
N ALA A 189 15.31 -12.87 11.79
CA ALA A 189 14.18 -13.68 12.22
C ALA A 189 14.55 -15.16 12.36
N ARG A 190 15.25 -15.72 11.37
CA ARG A 190 15.75 -17.12 11.44
C ARG A 190 16.75 -17.32 12.57
N HIS A 191 17.67 -16.38 12.78
CA HIS A 191 18.61 -16.43 13.89
C HIS A 191 17.89 -16.39 15.25
N LEU A 192 16.85 -15.56 15.40
CA LEU A 192 16.06 -15.47 16.63
C LEU A 192 15.29 -16.77 16.91
N VAL A 193 14.78 -17.44 15.88
CA VAL A 193 14.16 -18.78 16.04
C VAL A 193 15.20 -19.83 16.43
N GLN A 194 16.33 -19.88 15.73
CA GLN A 194 17.39 -20.86 15.97
C GLN A 194 18.00 -20.75 17.38
N THR A 195 18.09 -19.53 17.90
CA THR A 195 18.60 -19.25 19.25
C THR A 195 17.54 -19.37 20.35
N GLY A 196 16.30 -19.73 20.01
CA GLY A 196 15.19 -19.85 20.97
C GLY A 196 14.70 -18.51 21.55
N LYS A 197 15.14 -17.38 21.00
CA LYS A 197 14.71 -16.02 21.40
C LYS A 197 13.33 -15.67 20.85
N MET A 198 12.89 -16.36 19.80
CA MET A 198 11.55 -16.21 19.20
C MET A 198 10.95 -17.59 18.93
N MET A 199 9.72 -17.83 19.37
CA MET A 199 9.04 -19.13 19.23
C MET A 199 8.07 -19.19 18.04
N LYS A 200 8.02 -18.13 17.22
CA LYS A 200 7.14 -18.06 16.04
C LYS A 200 7.64 -18.98 14.93
N ALA A 201 6.69 -19.63 14.24
CA ALA A 201 7.00 -20.41 13.05
C ALA A 201 7.44 -19.49 11.90
N MET A 202 8.51 -19.87 11.21
CA MET A 202 9.00 -19.21 10.01
C MET A 202 8.76 -20.12 8.80
N PRO A 203 8.28 -19.60 7.66
CA PRO A 203 8.20 -20.38 6.44
C PRO A 203 9.60 -20.84 5.99
N GLU A 204 9.62 -22.01 5.35
CA GLU A 204 10.80 -22.55 4.67
C GLU A 204 11.46 -21.47 3.81
N PRO A 205 12.81 -21.39 3.77
CA PRO A 205 13.50 -20.46 2.89
C PRO A 205 12.99 -20.63 1.46
N ARG A 206 12.60 -19.53 0.82
CA ARG A 206 12.32 -19.55 -0.62
C ARG A 206 13.59 -20.05 -1.32
N GLN A 207 13.55 -21.26 -1.89
CA GLN A 207 14.65 -21.77 -2.68
C GLN A 207 14.97 -20.72 -3.75
N ARG A 208 16.25 -20.34 -3.85
CA ARG A 208 16.71 -19.50 -4.96
C ARG A 208 16.43 -20.31 -6.23
N ARG A 209 15.34 -19.97 -6.94
CA ARG A 209 15.04 -20.53 -8.26
C ARG A 209 16.30 -20.45 -9.10
N ASN A 210 16.74 -21.59 -9.62
CA ASN A 210 17.93 -21.66 -10.45
C ASN A 210 17.69 -20.82 -11.70
N ARG A 211 18.78 -20.39 -12.34
CA ARG A 211 18.71 -19.57 -13.56
C ARG A 211 17.92 -20.31 -14.66
N ASP A 212 18.00 -21.63 -14.67
CA ASP A 212 17.27 -22.53 -15.57
C ASP A 212 15.75 -22.50 -15.34
N ASP A 213 15.26 -22.45 -14.09
CA ASP A 213 13.80 -22.35 -13.82
C ASP A 213 13.20 -21.07 -14.40
N ARG A 214 13.96 -19.97 -14.44
CA ARG A 214 13.53 -18.70 -15.07
C ARG A 214 13.60 -18.75 -16.58
N GLN A 215 14.46 -19.61 -17.14
CA GLN A 215 14.60 -19.84 -18.57
C GLN A 215 13.42 -20.69 -19.05
N GLU A 216 13.12 -21.79 -18.36
CA GLU A 216 11.96 -22.65 -18.61
C GLU A 216 10.64 -21.90 -18.50
N GLU A 217 10.44 -21.03 -17.49
CA GLU A 217 9.20 -20.26 -17.37
C GLU A 217 9.06 -19.19 -18.48
N ARG A 218 10.17 -18.69 -19.03
CA ARG A 218 10.17 -17.80 -20.20
C ARG A 218 9.89 -18.57 -21.50
N ASP A 219 10.42 -19.78 -21.63
CA ASP A 219 10.22 -20.63 -22.79
C ASP A 219 8.79 -21.21 -22.81
N PHE A 220 8.25 -21.61 -21.65
CA PHE A 220 6.83 -21.98 -21.49
C PHE A 220 5.88 -20.83 -21.85
N ARG A 221 6.21 -19.59 -21.46
CA ARG A 221 5.42 -18.40 -21.86
C ARG A 221 5.57 -18.06 -23.34
N ARG A 222 6.61 -18.53 -24.02
CA ARG A 222 6.77 -18.43 -25.48
C ARG A 222 5.97 -19.50 -26.20
N GLU A 223 5.96 -20.74 -25.71
CA GLU A 223 5.16 -21.85 -26.28
C GLU A 223 3.66 -21.71 -26.02
N GLY A 224 3.25 -21.10 -24.90
CA GLY A 224 1.84 -20.87 -24.56
C GLY A 224 1.16 -19.69 -25.27
N ARG A 225 1.82 -19.02 -26.22
CA ARG A 225 1.17 -17.97 -27.01
C ARG A 225 0.19 -18.62 -27.98
N ARG A 226 -1.10 -18.30 -27.84
CA ARG A 226 -2.12 -18.64 -28.85
C ARG A 226 -1.59 -18.20 -30.23
N PRO A 227 -1.64 -19.08 -31.26
CA PRO A 227 -1.20 -18.72 -32.59
C PRO A 227 -1.94 -17.46 -33.02
N THR A 228 -1.22 -16.57 -33.70
CA THR A 228 -1.79 -15.34 -34.21
C THR A 228 -2.93 -15.64 -35.18
N VAL A 229 -3.84 -14.68 -35.39
CA VAL A 229 -4.98 -14.85 -36.30
C VAL A 229 -4.52 -15.25 -37.71
N ALA A 230 -3.34 -14.79 -38.14
CA ALA A 230 -2.72 -15.17 -39.43
C ALA A 230 -2.30 -16.65 -39.47
N GLU A 231 -1.64 -17.15 -38.42
CA GLU A 231 -1.19 -18.56 -38.32
C GLU A 231 -2.39 -19.51 -38.24
N THR A 232 -3.44 -19.13 -37.51
CA THR A 232 -4.68 -19.91 -37.41
C THR A 232 -5.41 -19.98 -38.76
N SER A 233 -5.34 -18.92 -39.56
CA SER A 233 -5.98 -18.88 -40.89
C SER A 233 -5.25 -19.75 -41.90
N ALA A 234 -3.91 -19.74 -41.89
CA ALA A 234 -3.09 -20.58 -42.76
C ALA A 234 -3.26 -22.08 -42.42
N GLN A 235 -3.34 -22.43 -41.14
CA GLN A 235 -3.58 -23.81 -40.70
C GLN A 235 -4.95 -24.33 -41.15
N ARG A 236 -6.00 -23.52 -41.04
CA ARG A 236 -7.35 -23.90 -41.52
C ARG A 236 -7.41 -24.05 -43.04
N LEU A 237 -6.68 -23.22 -43.80
CA LEU A 237 -6.59 -23.36 -45.26
C LEU A 237 -5.87 -24.65 -45.66
N ALA A 238 -4.77 -24.98 -44.98
CA ALA A 238 -4.03 -26.22 -45.22
C ALA A 238 -4.84 -27.48 -44.84
N GLU A 239 -5.60 -27.44 -43.75
CA GLU A 239 -6.53 -28.52 -43.41
C GLU A 239 -7.63 -28.67 -44.45
N ARG A 240 -8.20 -27.56 -44.93
CA ARG A 240 -9.24 -27.61 -45.97
C ARG A 240 -8.73 -28.23 -47.26
N GLN A 241 -7.53 -27.85 -47.70
CA GLN A 241 -6.90 -28.42 -48.90
C GLN A 241 -6.62 -29.92 -48.74
N ARG A 242 -6.11 -30.36 -47.58
CA ARG A 242 -5.92 -31.79 -47.32
C ARG A 242 -7.24 -32.57 -47.31
N THR A 243 -8.30 -31.97 -46.78
CA THR A 243 -9.62 -32.63 -46.72
C THR A 243 -10.23 -32.74 -48.11
N GLU A 244 -10.03 -31.73 -48.96
CA GLU A 244 -10.45 -31.72 -50.36
C GLU A 244 -9.65 -32.70 -51.22
N GLU A 245 -8.34 -32.82 -51.02
CA GLU A 245 -7.49 -33.84 -51.68
C GLU A 245 -7.92 -35.27 -51.32
N VAL A 246 -8.18 -35.53 -50.04
CA VAL A 246 -8.65 -36.87 -49.58
C VAL A 246 -10.06 -37.18 -50.11
N GLN A 247 -10.93 -36.18 -50.27
CA GLN A 247 -12.24 -36.39 -50.90
C GLN A 247 -12.13 -36.64 -52.41
N ALA A 248 -11.21 -35.96 -53.10
CA ALA A 248 -10.97 -36.19 -54.53
C ALA A 248 -10.39 -37.59 -54.78
N GLU A 249 -9.43 -38.06 -53.96
CA GLU A 249 -8.88 -39.42 -54.06
C GLU A 249 -9.92 -40.51 -53.77
N ASN A 250 -10.88 -40.27 -52.88
CA ASN A 250 -11.95 -41.23 -52.62
C ASN A 250 -12.98 -41.29 -53.76
N LEU A 251 -13.27 -40.15 -54.42
CA LEU A 251 -14.17 -40.10 -55.57
C LEU A 251 -13.56 -40.74 -56.82
N GLU A 252 -12.26 -40.64 -57.04
CA GLU A 252 -11.58 -41.32 -58.16
C GLU A 252 -11.50 -42.85 -57.98
N ASN A 253 -11.60 -43.37 -56.75
CA ASN A 253 -11.58 -44.81 -56.47
C ASN A 253 -12.97 -45.46 -56.56
N ASP A 254 -14.06 -44.71 -56.39
CA ASP A 254 -15.44 -45.24 -56.48
C ASP A 254 -15.96 -45.37 -57.93
N ASP A 255 -15.33 -44.71 -58.91
CA ASP A 255 -15.68 -44.81 -60.35
C ASP A 255 -14.93 -45.95 -61.09
N ALA A 256 -14.16 -46.78 -60.38
CA ALA A 256 -13.31 -47.85 -60.93
C ALA A 256 -13.75 -49.29 -60.58
N GLU A 257 -14.92 -49.50 -59.96
CA GLU A 257 -15.61 -50.80 -59.79
C GLU A 257 -16.95 -50.84 -60.55
#